data_AF-A0A2I0AI75-F1
#
_entry.id   AF-A0A2I0AI75-F1
#
_cell.length_a   1.000
_cell.length_b   1.000
_cell.length_c   1.000
_cell.angle_alpha   90.00
_cell.angle_beta   90.00
_cell.angle_gamma   90.00
#
_symmetry.space_group_name_H-M   'P 1'
#
loop_
_entity.id
_entity.type
_entity.pdbx_description
1 polymer ?
#
loop_
_entity_poly.entity_id
_entity_poly.type
_entity_poly.pdbx_seq_one_letter_code
_entity_poly.pdbx_strand_id
1 'polypeptide(L)'
;MERIRNFLRANNRKPPVLVPRVTHGLVTRKVLVMEFIHGIPIMKLGDEIAQRGVDPGGRIAAMAKQKILKSLALAYGQMILKDGFFHADPHPGNILICKDSE
;
A
#
# COMPACT_ATOMS: atom_id res chain seq x y z
N MET A 1 9.48 -4.45 -7.67
CA MET A 1 8.77 -3.23 -7.27
C MET A 1 8.64 -2.21 -8.40
N GLU A 2 9.72 -1.85 -9.11
CA GLU A 2 9.66 -0.80 -10.15
C GLU A 2 8.60 -1.04 -11.24
N ARG A 3 8.50 -2.28 -11.74
CA ARG A 3 7.50 -2.64 -12.75
C ARG A 3 6.06 -2.45 -12.26
N ILE A 4 5.78 -2.85 -11.00
CA ILE A 4 4.47 -2.65 -10.36
C ILE A 4 4.19 -1.15 -10.19
N ARG A 5 5.17 -0.39 -9.70
CA ARG A 5 5.05 1.08 -9.55
C ARG A 5 4.70 1.73 -10.89
N ASN A 6 5.37 1.34 -11.97
CA ASN A 6 5.15 1.92 -13.29
C ASN A 6 3.75 1.61 -13.82
N PHE A 7 3.28 0.37 -13.73
CA PHE A 7 1.92 0.04 -14.18
C PHE A 7 0.84 0.75 -13.38
N LEU A 8 0.98 0.81 -12.05
CA LEU A 8 0.01 1.50 -11.19
C LEU A 8 0.03 3.02 -11.40
N ARG A 9 1.17 3.64 -11.77
CA ARG A 9 1.24 5.08 -12.05
C ARG A 9 0.86 5.45 -13.48
N ALA A 10 1.27 4.68 -14.48
CA ALA A 10 1.01 5.00 -15.89
C ALA A 10 -0.47 4.87 -16.26
N ASN A 11 -1.16 3.89 -15.66
CA ASN A 11 -2.55 3.59 -15.98
C ASN A 11 -3.58 4.34 -15.13
N ASN A 12 -3.14 5.14 -14.15
CA ASN A 12 -4.03 5.84 -13.22
C ASN A 12 -3.64 7.30 -13.05
N ARG A 13 -4.61 8.19 -13.18
CA ARG A 13 -4.45 9.61 -12.79
C ARG A 13 -4.19 9.74 -11.28
N LYS A 14 -4.82 8.89 -10.46
CA LYS A 14 -4.56 8.74 -9.02
C LYS A 14 -4.40 7.24 -8.70
N PRO A 15 -3.17 6.76 -8.47
CA PRO A 15 -2.92 5.35 -8.18
C PRO A 15 -3.66 4.89 -6.89
N PRO A 16 -4.20 3.66 -6.85
CA PRO A 16 -4.95 3.16 -5.69
C PRO A 16 -4.07 2.91 -4.47
N VAL A 17 -2.76 2.68 -4.68
CA VAL A 17 -1.75 2.46 -3.64
C VAL A 17 -0.42 3.12 -4.04
N LEU A 18 0.42 3.39 -3.05
CA LEU A 18 1.79 3.85 -3.24
C LEU A 18 2.75 2.66 -3.27
N VAL A 19 3.68 2.66 -4.22
CA VAL A 19 4.76 1.67 -4.31
C VAL A 19 6.08 2.42 -4.32
N PRO A 20 7.05 2.10 -3.46
CA PRO A 20 8.29 2.87 -3.34
C PRO A 20 9.15 2.77 -4.62
N ARG A 21 9.86 3.84 -4.94
CA ARG A 21 10.75 3.90 -6.10
C ARG A 21 12.07 3.24 -5.76
N VAL A 22 12.64 2.49 -6.68
CA VAL A 22 14.00 1.97 -6.51
C VAL A 22 15.03 3.08 -6.80
N THR A 23 16.02 3.24 -5.93
CA THR A 23 17.13 4.18 -6.13
C THR A 23 18.29 3.43 -6.81
N HIS A 24 18.20 3.28 -8.14
CA HIS A 24 19.10 2.43 -8.94
C HIS A 24 20.60 2.65 -8.70
N GLY A 25 21.05 3.90 -8.49
CA GLY A 25 22.47 4.21 -8.23
C GLY A 25 23.01 3.69 -6.90
N LEU A 26 22.14 3.18 -6.01
CA LEU A 26 22.50 2.65 -4.69
C LEU A 26 22.14 1.16 -4.55
N VAL A 27 21.69 0.50 -5.62
CA VAL A 27 21.34 -0.92 -5.60
C VAL A 27 22.57 -1.77 -5.92
N THR A 28 22.76 -2.83 -5.14
CA THR A 28 23.78 -3.86 -5.39
C THR A 28 23.14 -5.25 -5.43
N ARG A 29 23.94 -6.29 -5.68
CA ARG A 29 23.44 -7.68 -5.63
C ARG A 29 22.90 -8.11 -4.26
N LYS A 30 23.32 -7.46 -3.16
CA LYS A 30 22.92 -7.81 -1.78
C LYS A 30 22.09 -6.75 -1.08
N VAL A 31 21.95 -5.56 -1.66
CA VAL A 31 21.27 -4.42 -1.03
C VAL A 31 20.32 -3.76 -2.02
N LEU A 32 19.05 -3.65 -1.63
CA LEU A 32 18.01 -2.92 -2.35
C LEU A 32 17.72 -1.61 -1.62
N VAL A 33 17.94 -0.48 -2.28
CA VAL A 33 17.63 0.85 -1.74
C VAL A 33 16.41 1.42 -2.46
N MET A 34 15.46 1.94 -1.69
CA MET A 34 14.20 2.49 -2.20
C MET A 34 13.74 3.71 -1.40
N GLU A 35 12.79 4.44 -1.97
CA GLU A 35 12.08 5.54 -1.31
C GLU A 35 11.49 5.07 0.03
N PHE A 36 11.74 5.84 1.10
CA PHE A 36 11.17 5.56 2.41
C PHE A 36 9.70 6.00 2.44
N ILE A 37 8.81 5.09 2.85
CA ILE A 37 7.38 5.38 3.01
C ILE A 37 7.05 5.48 4.50
N HIS A 38 6.61 6.66 4.93
CA HIS A 38 6.06 6.85 6.26
C HIS A 38 4.66 6.25 6.34
N GLY A 39 4.49 5.23 7.18
CA GLY A 39 3.19 4.61 7.37
C GLY A 39 3.14 3.69 8.58
N ILE A 40 1.93 3.26 8.89
CA ILE A 40 1.62 2.37 10.02
C ILE A 40 1.44 0.96 9.45
N PRO A 41 2.14 -0.06 9.97
CA PRO A 41 1.89 -1.43 9.55
C PRO A 41 0.41 -1.78 9.69
N ILE A 42 -0.19 -2.39 8.66
CA ILE A 42 -1.63 -2.67 8.65
C ILE A 42 -2.09 -3.50 9.86
N MET A 43 -1.20 -4.36 10.39
CA MET A 43 -1.48 -5.16 11.59
C MET A 43 -1.63 -4.33 12.87
N LYS A 44 -1.03 -3.12 12.92
CA LYS A 44 -1.13 -2.19 14.07
C LYS A 44 -2.27 -1.18 13.92
N LEU A 45 -3.08 -1.29 12.86
CA LEU A 45 -4.12 -0.32 12.56
C LEU A 45 -5.17 -0.25 13.68
N GLY A 46 -5.56 -1.38 14.27
CA GLY A 46 -6.53 -1.41 15.37
C GLY A 46 -6.06 -0.61 16.59
N ASP A 47 -4.81 -0.83 17.00
CA ASP A 47 -4.19 -0.14 18.13
C ASP A 47 -4.07 1.36 17.88
N GLU A 48 -3.67 1.75 16.66
CA GLU A 48 -3.59 3.16 16.27
C GLU A 48 -4.97 3.84 16.30
N ILE A 49 -6.00 3.16 15.80
CA ILE A 49 -7.38 3.67 15.81
C ILE A 49 -7.84 3.90 17.26
N ALA A 50 -7.59 2.93 18.15
CA ALA A 50 -7.92 3.03 19.57
C ALA A 50 -7.15 4.17 20.26
N GLN A 51 -5.85 4.32 19.98
CA GLN A 51 -5.02 5.40 20.54
C GLN A 51 -5.50 6.79 20.12
N ARG A 52 -6.15 6.92 18.96
CA ARG A 52 -6.77 8.17 18.49
C ARG A 52 -8.17 8.41 19.09
N GLY A 53 -8.59 7.60 20.06
CA GLY A 53 -9.90 7.71 20.70
C GLY A 53 -11.06 7.28 19.81
N VAL A 54 -10.79 6.55 18.72
CA VAL A 54 -11.82 6.00 17.84
C VAL A 54 -12.08 4.55 18.24
N ASP A 55 -13.35 4.20 18.42
CA ASP A 55 -13.76 2.81 18.64
C ASP A 55 -13.37 1.93 17.42
N PRO A 56 -12.50 0.92 17.57
CA PRO A 56 -12.10 0.02 16.49
C PRO A 56 -13.24 -0.81 15.89
N GLY A 57 -14.33 -1.00 16.63
CA GLY A 57 -15.58 -1.63 16.18
C GLY A 57 -16.61 -0.64 15.64
N GLY A 58 -16.37 0.65 15.83
CA GLY A 58 -17.29 1.72 15.45
C GLY A 58 -17.34 1.96 13.94
N ARG A 59 -18.38 2.69 13.51
CA ARG A 59 -18.64 3.01 12.10
C ARG A 59 -17.45 3.71 11.41
N ILE A 60 -16.73 4.58 12.11
CA ILE A 60 -15.57 5.31 11.57
C ILE A 60 -14.43 4.34 11.23
N ALA A 61 -14.11 3.42 12.15
CA ALA A 61 -13.09 2.40 11.91
C ALA A 61 -13.49 1.44 10.79
N ALA A 62 -14.77 1.06 10.69
CA ALA A 62 -15.29 0.25 9.59
C ALA A 62 -15.12 0.94 8.23
N MET A 63 -15.43 2.24 8.13
CA MET A 63 -15.23 3.02 6.90
C MET A 63 -13.75 3.11 6.51
N ALA A 64 -12.85 3.32 7.48
CA ALA A 64 -11.41 3.33 7.22
C ALA A 64 -10.90 1.97 6.68
N LYS A 65 -11.29 0.87 7.32
CA LYS A 65 -10.97 -0.49 6.87
C LYS A 65 -11.51 -0.77 5.47
N GLN A 66 -12.73 -0.33 5.17
CA GLN A 66 -13.34 -0.49 3.85
C GLN A 66 -12.58 0.29 2.77
N LYS A 67 -12.10 1.51 3.05
CA LYS A 67 -11.26 2.28 2.12
C LYS A 67 -9.96 1.56 1.80
N ILE A 68 -9.29 1.02 2.82
CA ILE A 68 -8.05 0.24 2.67
C ILE A 68 -8.30 -0.99 1.80
N LEU A 69 -9.35 -1.76 2.11
CA LEU A 69 -9.72 -2.94 1.32
C LEU A 69 -10.02 -2.59 -0.13
N LYS A 70 -10.74 -1.49 -0.38
CA LYS A 70 -11.04 -0.99 -1.73
C LYS A 70 -9.76 -0.65 -2.50
N SER A 71 -8.83 0.07 -1.89
CA SER A 71 -7.53 0.40 -2.51
C SER A 71 -6.73 -0.85 -2.86
N LEU A 72 -6.65 -1.81 -1.95
CA LEU A 72 -5.93 -3.08 -2.19
C LEU A 72 -6.62 -3.89 -3.30
N ALA A 73 -7.95 -4.02 -3.27
CA ALA A 73 -8.70 -4.74 -4.28
C ALA A 73 -8.54 -4.13 -5.68
N LEU A 74 -8.55 -2.80 -5.79
CA LEU A 74 -8.30 -2.10 -7.06
C LEU A 74 -6.87 -2.33 -7.56
N ALA A 75 -5.87 -2.21 -6.68
CA ALA A 75 -4.48 -2.43 -7.05
C ALA A 75 -4.24 -3.86 -7.53
N TYR A 76 -4.68 -4.87 -6.78
CA TYR A 76 -4.54 -6.28 -7.15
C TYR A 76 -5.36 -6.66 -8.36
N GLY A 77 -6.61 -6.18 -8.46
CA GLY A 77 -7.45 -6.39 -9.62
C GLY A 77 -6.81 -5.84 -10.90
N GLN A 78 -6.22 -4.65 -10.85
CA GLN A 78 -5.49 -4.10 -11.98
C GLN A 78 -4.26 -4.95 -12.33
N MET A 79 -3.41 -5.25 -11.34
CA MET A 79 -2.19 -6.04 -11.54
C MET A 79 -2.48 -7.39 -12.21
N ILE A 80 -3.54 -8.07 -11.78
CA ILE A 80 -3.92 -9.39 -12.28
C ILE A 80 -4.66 -9.30 -13.61
N LEU A 81 -5.74 -8.51 -13.67
CA LEU A 81 -6.70 -8.56 -14.78
C LEU A 81 -6.33 -7.63 -15.95
N LYS A 82 -5.49 -6.62 -15.72
CA LYS A 82 -5.10 -5.63 -16.75
C LYS A 82 -3.63 -5.72 -17.10
N ASP A 83 -2.75 -5.76 -16.10
CA ASP A 83 -1.31 -5.64 -16.33
C ASP A 83 -0.62 -6.99 -16.56
N GLY A 84 -1.28 -8.11 -16.22
CA GLY A 84 -0.73 -9.46 -16.34
C GLY A 84 0.53 -9.69 -15.49
N PHE A 85 0.75 -8.85 -14.48
CA PHE A 85 1.92 -8.87 -13.60
C PHE A 85 1.54 -8.37 -12.22
N PHE A 86 1.76 -9.18 -11.19
CA PHE A 86 1.24 -8.91 -9.84
C PHE A 86 2.24 -9.23 -8.73
N HIS A 87 2.00 -8.62 -7.57
CA HIS A 87 2.73 -8.94 -6.34
C HIS A 87 2.20 -10.24 -5.74
N ALA A 88 2.92 -11.35 -5.91
CA ALA A 88 2.44 -12.67 -5.47
C ALA A 88 2.32 -12.83 -3.94
N ASP A 89 2.98 -11.96 -3.16
CA ASP A 89 2.97 -12.03 -1.70
C ASP A 89 2.24 -10.83 -1.03
N PRO A 90 0.90 -10.84 -0.92
CA PRO A 90 0.11 -9.81 -0.23
C PRO A 90 0.22 -9.88 1.30
N HIS A 91 1.31 -10.41 1.88
CA HIS A 91 1.45 -10.52 3.32
C HIS A 91 1.24 -9.16 4.03
N PRO A 92 0.48 -9.10 5.14
CA PRO A 92 0.21 -7.85 5.85
C PRO A 92 1.46 -7.03 6.21
N GLY A 93 2.59 -7.69 6.46
CA GLY A 93 3.88 -7.04 6.73
C GLY A 93 4.44 -6.21 5.58
N ASN A 94 3.98 -6.43 4.34
CA ASN A 94 4.37 -5.66 3.16
C ASN A 94 3.48 -4.41 2.96
N ILE A 95 2.48 -4.20 3.82
CA ILE A 95 1.45 -3.17 3.65
C ILE A 95 1.53 -2.14 4.77
N LEU A 96 1.71 -0.89 4.37
CA LEU A 96 1.72 0.28 5.24
C LEU A 96 0.51 1.16 4.94
N ILE A 97 -0.12 1.67 6.00
CA ILE A 97 -1.19 2.68 5.93
C ILE A 97 -0.56 4.06 6.06
N CYS A 98 -0.62 4.84 4.99
CA CYS A 98 -0.07 6.19 4.95
C CYS A 98 -1.04 7.19 5.59
N LYS A 99 -0.54 8.18 6.33
CA LYS A 99 -1.39 9.23 6.94
C LYS A 99 -2.02 10.15 5.89
N ASP A 100 -1.35 10.34 4.75
CA ASP A 100 -1.73 11.34 3.75
C ASP A 100 -2.43 10.76 2.51
N SER A 101 -2.85 9.49 2.57
CA SER A 101 -3.63 8.87 1.48
C SER A 101 -5.09 9.31 1.51
N GLU A 102 -5.37 10.43 0.84
CA GLU A 102 -6.71 10.85 0.41
C GLU A 102 -7.49 9.77 -0.34
#